data_AF-A0A9Q0UHC7-F1
#
_entry.id   AF-A0A9Q0UHC7-F1
#
_cell.length_a   1.000
_cell.length_b   1.000
_cell.length_c   1.000
_cell.angle_alpha   90.00
_cell.angle_beta   90.00
_cell.angle_gamma   90.00
#
_symmetry.space_group_name_H-M   'P 1'
#
loop_
_entity.id
_entity.type
_entity.pdbx_description
1 polymer ?
#
loop_
_entity_poly.entity_id
_entity_poly.type
_entity_poly.pdbx_seq_one_letter_code
_entity_poly.pdbx_strand_id
1 'polypeptide(L)'
;MFRNVLQAVIPNAPNLKHVCLQTGLKHYVGPFELVGKIEPHDTPYTEDLPRLSATQFLLRFGRHFARGSGKERGIDLGCLYYSLGTESVWNAYSIASDADLIAEQEIWAAVDPNARNEAFNIHNGDLFKWKHLWKILAEQFGIEKYGLPESGKKVSLTELMKDKGAVWEKIVKDNQLLPNKLEEVGVWWFADFVLGAESIISCMNKSKEHGFLGFRNSKNSLLSWVDKLKAHKIVP
;
A
#
# COMPACT_ATOMS: atom_id res chain seq x y z
N MET A 1 4.09 21.36 0.07
CA MET A 1 4.68 20.89 -1.21
C MET A 1 3.76 21.21 -2.40
N PHE A 2 2.51 20.73 -2.43
CA PHE A 2 1.59 20.96 -3.55
C PHE A 2 1.34 22.45 -3.89
N ARG A 3 1.14 23.31 -2.88
CA ARG A 3 1.03 24.77 -3.08
C ARG A 3 2.22 25.35 -3.86
N ASN A 4 3.45 24.94 -3.55
CA ASN A 4 4.64 25.45 -4.20
C ASN A 4 4.70 25.00 -5.67
N VAL A 5 4.31 23.76 -5.95
CA VAL A 5 4.20 23.24 -7.32
C VAL A 5 3.20 24.07 -8.12
N LEU A 6 1.99 24.30 -7.59
CA LEU A 6 0.98 25.10 -8.27
C LEU A 6 1.42 26.55 -8.49
N GLN A 7 2.03 27.18 -7.48
CA GLN A 7 2.56 28.54 -7.60
C GLN A 7 3.68 28.67 -8.65
N ALA A 8 4.47 27.62 -8.85
CA ALA A 8 5.50 27.59 -9.88
C ALA A 8 4.94 27.29 -11.27
N VAL A 9 3.99 26.35 -11.39
CA VAL A 9 3.52 25.86 -12.71
C VAL A 9 2.45 26.77 -13.31
N ILE A 10 1.43 27.16 -12.54
CA ILE A 10 0.26 27.87 -13.08
C ILE A 10 0.65 29.18 -13.81
N PRO A 11 1.51 30.06 -13.26
CA PRO A 11 1.88 31.29 -13.95
C PRO A 11 2.78 31.08 -15.18
N ASN A 12 3.47 29.94 -15.27
CA ASN A 12 4.50 29.67 -16.28
C ASN A 12 4.06 28.68 -17.37
N ALA A 13 2.87 28.09 -17.26
CA ALA A 13 2.35 27.09 -18.21
C ALA A 13 0.98 27.54 -18.77
N PRO A 14 0.95 28.45 -19.75
CA PRO A 14 -0.31 29.03 -20.27
C PRO A 14 -1.23 27.99 -20.94
N ASN A 15 -0.68 26.84 -21.34
CA ASN A 15 -1.42 25.73 -21.93
C ASN A 15 -1.77 24.61 -20.93
N LEU A 16 -1.59 24.83 -19.61
CA LEU A 16 -1.98 23.87 -18.59
C LEU A 16 -3.50 23.65 -18.63
N LYS A 17 -3.94 22.39 -18.70
CA LYS A 17 -5.36 22.03 -18.84
C LYS A 17 -5.96 21.33 -17.63
N HIS A 18 -5.17 20.55 -16.90
CA HIS A 18 -5.65 19.68 -15.83
C HIS A 18 -4.55 19.40 -14.80
N VAL A 19 -4.93 19.17 -13.55
CA VAL A 19 -4.05 18.70 -12.48
C VAL A 19 -4.75 17.56 -11.74
N CYS A 20 -4.17 16.36 -11.80
CA CYS A 20 -4.59 15.24 -10.97
C CYS A 20 -3.90 15.31 -9.60
N LEU A 21 -4.62 14.98 -8.53
CA LEU A 21 -4.07 14.92 -7.17
C LEU A 21 -4.41 13.57 -6.54
N GLN A 22 -3.41 12.71 -6.42
CA GLN A 22 -3.55 11.44 -5.71
C GLN A 22 -3.57 11.66 -4.19
N THR A 23 -4.57 11.09 -3.52
CA THR A 23 -4.67 11.09 -2.05
C THR A 23 -4.75 9.65 -1.50
N GLY A 24 -5.94 9.18 -1.12
CA GLY A 24 -6.18 7.78 -0.74
C GLY A 24 -7.21 7.60 0.39
N LEU A 25 -7.41 6.34 0.77
CA LEU A 25 -8.47 5.91 1.71
C LEU A 25 -8.39 6.53 3.11
N LYS A 26 -7.25 7.14 3.47
CA LYS A 26 -7.12 7.94 4.69
C LYS A 26 -8.11 9.11 4.76
N HIS A 27 -8.69 9.50 3.63
CA HIS A 27 -9.83 10.42 3.62
C HIS A 27 -10.98 9.93 4.52
N TYR A 28 -11.26 8.62 4.50
CA TYR A 28 -12.38 8.00 5.18
C TYR A 28 -12.04 7.43 6.56
N VAL A 29 -10.77 7.06 6.79
CA VAL A 29 -10.32 6.43 8.05
C VAL A 29 -9.48 7.35 8.95
N GLY A 30 -9.07 8.51 8.43
CA GLY A 30 -8.21 9.45 9.14
C GLY A 30 -6.70 9.17 9.03
N PRO A 31 -5.88 9.98 9.72
CA PRO A 31 -4.42 9.84 9.71
C PRO A 31 -3.96 8.62 10.51
N PHE A 32 -2.76 8.11 10.22
CA PHE A 32 -2.22 6.87 10.80
C PHE A 32 -2.28 6.83 12.33
N GLU A 33 -2.06 7.97 12.98
CA GLU A 33 -2.02 8.10 14.45
C GLU A 33 -3.40 7.94 15.11
N LEU A 34 -4.47 8.09 14.33
CA LEU A 34 -5.86 8.08 14.78
C LEU A 34 -6.64 6.85 14.30
N VAL A 35 -6.11 6.05 13.37
CA VAL A 35 -6.75 4.80 12.93
C VAL A 35 -7.00 3.89 14.12
N GLY A 36 -8.26 3.45 14.30
CA GLY A 36 -8.71 2.64 15.45
C GLY A 36 -8.95 3.41 16.75
N LYS A 37 -8.69 4.72 16.78
CA LYS A 37 -8.99 5.62 17.92
C LYS A 37 -10.17 6.56 17.67
N ILE A 38 -10.55 6.70 16.40
CA ILE A 38 -11.74 7.41 15.96
C ILE A 38 -12.66 6.43 15.28
N GLU A 39 -13.97 6.67 15.39
CA GLU A 39 -14.97 5.92 14.65
C GLU A 39 -14.85 6.29 13.16
N PRO A 40 -14.46 5.34 12.28
CA PRO A 40 -14.45 5.58 10.85
C PRO A 40 -15.89 5.55 10.33
N HIS A 41 -16.07 5.97 9.07
CA HIS A 41 -17.30 5.66 8.37
C HIS A 41 -17.50 4.14 8.25
N ASP A 42 -18.74 3.73 8.04
CA ASP A 42 -19.03 2.35 7.68
C ASP A 42 -18.66 2.08 6.21
N THR A 43 -18.26 0.85 5.91
CA THR A 43 -17.81 0.43 4.58
C THR A 43 -18.95 -0.20 3.76
N PRO A 44 -18.93 -0.14 2.42
CA PRO A 44 -17.88 0.41 1.57
C PRO A 44 -17.89 1.94 1.47
N TYR A 45 -16.71 2.55 1.49
CA TYR A 45 -16.56 4.01 1.38
C TYR A 45 -16.96 4.54 0.01
N THR A 46 -17.82 5.56 -0.01
CA THR A 46 -18.21 6.32 -1.19
C THR A 46 -17.71 7.76 -1.10
N GLU A 47 -17.48 8.39 -2.25
CA GLU A 47 -16.82 9.71 -2.35
C GLU A 47 -17.68 10.87 -1.85
N ASP A 48 -18.99 10.64 -1.67
CA ASP A 48 -19.97 11.59 -1.12
C ASP A 48 -20.04 11.56 0.42
N LEU A 49 -19.34 10.62 1.08
CA LEU A 49 -19.27 10.58 2.53
C LEU A 49 -18.69 11.89 3.10
N PRO A 50 -19.27 12.43 4.19
CA PRO A 50 -18.78 13.66 4.78
C PRO A 50 -17.38 13.46 5.34
N ARG A 51 -16.57 14.51 5.35
CA ARG A 51 -15.22 14.42 5.94
C ARG A 51 -15.31 14.11 7.43
N LEU A 52 -14.45 13.21 7.91
CA LEU A 52 -14.25 13.04 9.35
C LEU A 52 -13.71 14.35 9.95
N SER A 53 -14.22 14.71 11.14
CA SER A 53 -13.83 15.92 11.87
C SER A 53 -12.31 15.96 12.14
N ALA A 54 -11.70 14.79 12.39
CA ALA A 54 -10.26 14.62 12.62
C ALA A 54 -9.39 14.73 11.35
N THR A 55 -9.99 14.60 10.16
CA THR A 55 -9.25 14.50 8.88
C THR A 55 -9.02 15.86 8.21
N GLN A 56 -9.51 16.96 8.80
CA GLN A 56 -9.20 18.32 8.33
C GLN A 56 -7.68 18.59 8.23
N PHE A 57 -6.87 17.81 8.95
CA PHE A 57 -5.40 17.85 8.92
C PHE A 57 -4.72 17.20 7.70
N LEU A 58 -5.37 16.32 6.92
CA LEU A 58 -4.71 15.69 5.75
C LEU A 58 -4.36 16.70 4.66
N LEU A 59 -5.01 17.86 4.63
CA LEU A 59 -4.62 18.99 3.78
C LEU A 59 -3.40 19.77 4.31
N ARG A 60 -2.83 19.39 5.46
CA ARG A 60 -1.84 20.19 6.20
C ARG A 60 -0.47 19.53 6.49
N PHE A 61 -0.23 18.26 6.16
CA PHE A 61 0.97 17.56 6.70
C PHE A 61 2.12 17.26 5.72
N GLY A 62 3.29 17.72 6.13
CA GLY A 62 4.58 17.06 5.92
C GLY A 62 5.47 17.34 7.14
N ARG A 63 5.86 16.29 7.88
CA ARG A 63 6.94 16.17 8.91
C ARG A 63 6.59 14.98 9.85
N HIS A 64 7.48 14.14 10.40
CA HIS A 64 8.88 13.73 10.17
C HIS A 64 9.12 12.49 11.08
N PHE A 65 10.04 11.59 10.72
CA PHE A 65 10.40 10.32 11.41
C PHE A 65 11.62 10.46 12.34
N ALA A 66 11.78 9.55 13.32
CA ALA A 66 13.05 9.09 13.95
C ALA A 66 12.76 8.01 15.03
N ARG A 67 13.68 7.19 15.58
CA ARG A 67 14.84 6.35 15.17
C ARG A 67 15.31 5.66 16.49
N GLY A 68 15.73 4.40 16.51
CA GLY A 68 16.31 3.78 17.73
C GLY A 68 16.87 2.37 17.53
N SER A 69 18.03 2.09 18.13
CA SER A 69 19.01 1.03 17.79
C SER A 69 19.24 -0.01 18.89
N GLY A 70 19.63 -1.24 18.53
CA GLY A 70 20.26 -2.22 19.44
C GLY A 70 20.65 -3.53 18.74
N LYS A 71 21.87 -4.04 18.98
CA LYS A 71 22.48 -5.27 18.39
C LYS A 71 22.11 -6.52 19.20
N GLU A 72 22.02 -7.70 18.56
CA GLU A 72 22.94 -8.85 18.73
C GLU A 72 22.57 -10.11 17.89
N ARG A 73 23.52 -11.06 17.85
CA ARG A 73 23.84 -12.05 16.81
C ARG A 73 22.93 -13.30 16.72
N GLY A 74 22.76 -13.83 15.50
CA GLY A 74 22.32 -15.22 15.24
C GLY A 74 21.60 -15.39 13.90
N ILE A 75 22.13 -16.24 13.02
CA ILE A 75 21.65 -16.48 11.64
C ILE A 75 20.36 -17.31 11.64
N ASP A 76 19.29 -16.78 11.02
CA ASP A 76 18.25 -17.54 10.28
C ASP A 76 17.39 -16.54 9.48
N LEU A 77 17.07 -16.87 8.22
CA LEU A 77 16.09 -16.14 7.38
C LEU A 77 14.67 -16.66 7.56
N GLY A 78 14.43 -17.49 8.58
CA GLY A 78 13.13 -18.09 8.87
C GLY A 78 12.00 -17.15 9.34
N CYS A 79 12.09 -15.84 9.07
CA CYS A 79 11.18 -14.84 9.63
C CYS A 79 10.00 -14.45 8.70
N LEU A 80 10.00 -14.87 7.42
CA LEU A 80 8.93 -14.58 6.47
C LEU A 80 7.82 -15.65 6.43
N TYR A 81 7.95 -16.71 7.23
CA TYR A 81 7.03 -17.83 7.19
C TYR A 81 5.62 -17.42 7.64
N TYR A 82 5.48 -16.69 8.73
CA TYR A 82 4.15 -16.42 9.27
C TYR A 82 3.48 -15.21 8.62
N SER A 83 2.15 -15.25 8.46
CA SER A 83 1.33 -14.08 8.19
C SER A 83 1.21 -13.27 9.47
N LEU A 84 1.60 -12.01 9.40
CA LEU A 84 1.94 -11.22 10.59
C LEU A 84 0.76 -10.33 11.05
N GLY A 85 -0.41 -10.53 10.44
CA GLY A 85 -1.67 -9.90 10.79
C GLY A 85 -2.44 -10.66 11.88
N THR A 86 -3.55 -10.08 12.34
CA THR A 86 -4.50 -10.79 13.22
C THR A 86 -5.26 -11.86 12.43
N GLU A 87 -5.83 -12.85 13.12
CA GLU A 87 -6.71 -13.84 12.49
C GLU A 87 -7.89 -13.18 11.74
N SER A 88 -8.35 -12.04 12.26
CA SER A 88 -9.37 -11.22 11.63
C SER A 88 -8.94 -10.73 10.26
N VAL A 89 -7.80 -10.02 10.16
CA VAL A 89 -7.29 -9.50 8.88
C VAL A 89 -6.94 -10.62 7.90
N TRP A 90 -6.45 -11.76 8.40
CA TRP A 90 -6.13 -12.93 7.59
C TRP A 90 -7.35 -13.50 6.84
N ASN A 91 -8.52 -13.44 7.49
CA ASN A 91 -9.78 -13.98 6.99
C ASN A 91 -10.72 -12.92 6.41
N ALA A 92 -10.48 -11.64 6.66
CA ALA A 92 -11.27 -10.53 6.15
C ALA A 92 -11.06 -10.33 4.65
N TYR A 93 -12.05 -9.69 4.02
CA TYR A 93 -11.92 -9.21 2.65
C TYR A 93 -11.06 -7.95 2.61
N SER A 94 -10.28 -7.82 1.55
CA SER A 94 -9.39 -6.69 1.31
C SER A 94 -9.42 -6.30 -0.16
N ILE A 95 -9.08 -5.04 -0.42
CA ILE A 95 -8.88 -4.47 -1.75
C ILE A 95 -7.43 -4.03 -1.91
N ALA A 96 -6.99 -3.92 -3.17
CA ALA A 96 -5.72 -3.31 -3.53
C ALA A 96 -5.92 -2.43 -4.77
N SER A 97 -4.99 -1.51 -4.99
CA SER A 97 -5.00 -0.59 -6.13
C SER A 97 -3.69 -0.77 -6.89
N ASP A 98 -3.78 -1.41 -8.04
CA ASP A 98 -2.67 -1.62 -8.96
C ASP A 98 -2.13 -0.27 -9.47
N ALA A 99 -0.81 -0.08 -9.47
CA ALA A 99 -0.21 1.21 -9.82
C ALA A 99 -0.43 1.60 -11.29
N ASP A 100 -0.48 0.62 -12.20
CA ASP A 100 -0.77 0.89 -13.61
C ASP A 100 -2.25 1.26 -13.78
N LEU A 101 -3.15 0.63 -13.02
CA LEU A 101 -4.58 0.99 -13.01
C LEU A 101 -4.82 2.40 -12.42
N ILE A 102 -4.06 2.79 -11.39
CA ILE A 102 -4.11 4.16 -10.84
C ILE A 102 -3.69 5.15 -11.94
N ALA A 103 -2.57 4.88 -12.62
CA ALA A 103 -2.10 5.73 -13.72
C ALA A 103 -3.14 5.83 -14.86
N GLU A 104 -3.80 4.71 -15.22
CA GLU A 104 -4.88 4.69 -16.20
C GLU A 104 -6.06 5.59 -15.78
N GLN A 105 -6.45 5.56 -14.50
CA GLN A 105 -7.53 6.42 -14.02
C GLN A 105 -7.14 7.90 -14.00
N GLU A 106 -5.90 8.23 -13.61
CA GLU A 106 -5.41 9.62 -13.68
C GLU A 106 -5.38 10.14 -15.13
N ILE A 107 -4.91 9.31 -16.07
CA ILE A 107 -4.94 9.64 -17.50
C ILE A 107 -6.38 9.85 -17.98
N TRP A 108 -7.29 8.93 -17.64
CA TRP A 108 -8.71 9.05 -17.95
C TRP A 108 -9.30 10.36 -17.41
N ALA A 109 -9.06 10.68 -16.14
CA ALA A 109 -9.58 11.89 -15.50
C ALA A 109 -9.03 13.18 -16.12
N ALA A 110 -7.80 13.13 -16.65
CA ALA A 110 -7.17 14.26 -17.30
C ALA A 110 -7.76 14.58 -18.69
N VAL A 111 -8.36 13.60 -19.37
CA VAL A 111 -8.83 13.74 -20.77
C VAL A 111 -10.35 13.68 -20.91
N ASP A 112 -11.05 12.97 -20.04
CA ASP A 112 -12.50 12.78 -20.11
C ASP A 112 -13.25 13.97 -19.49
N PRO A 113 -14.17 14.62 -20.23
CA PRO A 113 -14.95 15.73 -19.69
C PRO A 113 -15.87 15.32 -18.52
N ASN A 114 -16.31 14.07 -18.44
CA ASN A 114 -17.18 13.57 -17.37
C ASN A 114 -16.46 13.37 -16.03
N ALA A 115 -15.12 13.41 -16.04
CA ALA A 115 -14.28 13.22 -14.85
C ALA A 115 -13.81 14.53 -14.21
N ARG A 116 -14.15 15.69 -14.79
CA ARG A 116 -13.61 16.98 -14.36
C ARG A 116 -14.17 17.41 -13.00
N ASN A 117 -13.27 17.92 -12.15
CA ASN A 117 -13.59 18.48 -10.83
C ASN A 117 -14.24 17.48 -9.85
N GLU A 118 -14.03 16.20 -10.08
CA GLU A 118 -14.58 15.13 -9.25
C GLU A 118 -13.48 14.42 -8.46
N ALA A 119 -13.86 13.88 -7.30
CA ALA A 119 -13.05 12.90 -6.58
C ALA A 119 -13.54 11.49 -6.93
N PHE A 120 -12.62 10.56 -7.14
CA PHE A 120 -12.89 9.16 -7.45
C PHE A 120 -12.06 8.24 -6.56
N ASN A 121 -12.68 7.16 -6.11
CA ASN A 121 -12.00 6.01 -5.56
C ASN A 121 -11.32 5.21 -6.68
N ILE A 122 -10.27 4.48 -6.29
CA ILE A 122 -9.57 3.56 -7.18
C ILE A 122 -9.10 2.32 -6.44
N HIS A 123 -9.63 1.17 -6.87
CA HIS A 123 -9.10 -0.15 -6.52
C HIS A 123 -9.39 -1.11 -7.68
N ASN A 124 -8.83 -2.32 -7.60
CA ASN A 124 -8.80 -3.29 -8.69
C ASN A 124 -10.17 -3.78 -9.19
N GLY A 125 -11.25 -3.49 -8.47
CA GLY A 125 -12.60 -3.95 -8.80
C GLY A 125 -12.91 -5.38 -8.33
N ASP A 126 -11.97 -6.05 -7.65
CA ASP A 126 -12.15 -7.35 -6.99
C ASP A 126 -11.80 -7.29 -5.49
N LEU A 127 -12.08 -8.38 -4.79
CA LEU A 127 -11.75 -8.60 -3.38
C LEU A 127 -10.81 -9.80 -3.26
N PHE A 128 -9.94 -9.78 -2.26
CA PHE A 128 -9.14 -10.94 -1.87
C PHE A 128 -9.13 -11.13 -0.36
N LYS A 129 -8.60 -12.26 0.09
CA LYS A 129 -8.22 -12.48 1.50
C LYS A 129 -6.72 -12.68 1.57
N TRP A 130 -6.08 -12.14 2.60
CA TRP A 130 -4.63 -12.28 2.79
C TRP A 130 -4.21 -13.74 2.79
N LYS A 131 -5.00 -14.65 3.35
CA LYS A 131 -4.70 -16.09 3.33
C LYS A 131 -4.46 -16.70 1.95
N HIS A 132 -5.11 -16.16 0.93
CA HIS A 132 -4.95 -16.63 -0.44
C HIS A 132 -3.73 -15.98 -1.11
N LEU A 133 -3.55 -14.66 -0.95
CA LEU A 133 -2.39 -13.96 -1.52
C LEU A 133 -1.07 -14.38 -0.87
N TRP A 134 -1.07 -14.69 0.42
CA TRP A 134 0.14 -15.13 1.13
C TRP A 134 0.62 -16.49 0.64
N LYS A 135 -0.31 -17.40 0.32
CA LYS A 135 0.02 -18.68 -0.33
C LYS A 135 0.72 -18.44 -1.66
N ILE A 136 0.17 -17.54 -2.48
CA ILE A 136 0.75 -17.20 -3.80
C ILE A 136 2.14 -16.58 -3.62
N LEU A 137 2.30 -15.66 -2.68
CA LEU A 137 3.59 -15.05 -2.38
C LEU A 137 4.62 -16.10 -1.92
N ALA A 138 4.22 -17.02 -1.04
CA ALA A 138 5.08 -18.09 -0.57
C ALA A 138 5.53 -19.00 -1.73
N GLU A 139 4.60 -19.38 -2.62
CA GLU A 139 4.91 -20.14 -3.84
C GLU A 139 5.92 -19.42 -4.75
N GLN A 140 5.81 -18.09 -4.90
CA GLN A 140 6.75 -17.29 -5.72
C GLN A 140 8.19 -17.29 -5.20
N PHE A 141 8.39 -17.52 -3.90
CA PHE A 141 9.71 -17.55 -3.27
C PHE A 141 10.12 -18.95 -2.81
N GLY A 142 9.38 -20.00 -3.18
CA GLY A 142 9.67 -21.38 -2.78
C GLY A 142 9.58 -21.61 -1.27
N ILE A 143 8.70 -20.87 -0.59
CA ILE A 143 8.52 -20.93 0.86
C ILE A 143 7.46 -21.99 1.20
N GLU A 144 7.88 -23.07 1.87
CA GLU A 144 6.98 -24.18 2.21
C GLU A 144 6.13 -23.91 3.47
N LYS A 145 6.73 -23.30 4.49
CA LYS A 145 6.04 -23.03 5.76
C LYS A 145 5.46 -21.63 5.73
N TYR A 146 4.14 -21.53 5.70
CA TYR A 146 3.49 -20.23 5.83
C TYR A 146 2.12 -20.28 6.52
N GLY A 147 1.66 -19.14 7.04
CA GLY A 147 0.34 -18.99 7.66
C GLY A 147 0.37 -18.27 9.00
N LEU A 148 -0.72 -18.25 9.76
CA LEU A 148 -0.73 -17.58 11.06
C LEU A 148 0.20 -18.28 12.06
N PRO A 149 0.89 -17.54 12.95
CA PRO A 149 1.65 -18.15 14.03
C PRO A 149 0.76 -19.03 14.91
N GLU A 150 1.22 -20.24 15.26
CA GLU A 150 0.48 -21.15 16.15
C GLU A 150 0.17 -20.51 17.52
N SER A 151 1.00 -19.56 17.94
CA SER A 151 0.80 -18.81 19.19
C SER A 151 -0.40 -17.87 19.18
N GLY A 152 -1.02 -17.60 18.02
CA GLY A 152 -2.10 -16.62 17.86
C GLY A 152 -1.69 -15.16 18.12
N LYS A 153 -0.42 -14.90 18.48
CA LYS A 153 0.08 -13.56 18.76
C LYS A 153 0.40 -12.83 17.46
N LYS A 154 -0.01 -11.56 17.38
CA LYS A 154 0.44 -10.64 16.34
C LYS A 154 1.96 -10.54 16.39
N VAL A 155 2.59 -10.62 15.23
CA VAL A 155 4.04 -10.48 15.08
C VAL A 155 4.30 -9.20 14.28
N SER A 156 5.29 -8.41 14.66
CA SER A 156 5.66 -7.19 13.94
C SER A 156 6.82 -7.47 12.99
N LEU A 157 6.65 -7.16 11.70
CA LEU A 157 7.73 -7.13 10.71
C LEU A 157 8.84 -6.18 11.12
N THR A 158 8.47 -5.04 11.69
CA THR A 158 9.45 -4.04 12.15
C THR A 158 10.40 -4.65 13.17
N GLU A 159 9.87 -5.38 14.16
CA GLU A 159 10.69 -6.06 15.16
C GLU A 159 11.45 -7.26 14.60
N LEU A 160 10.84 -8.05 13.71
CA LEU A 160 11.48 -9.22 13.09
C LEU A 160 12.66 -8.84 12.18
N MET A 161 12.54 -7.72 11.47
CA MET A 161 13.50 -7.32 10.43
C MET A 161 14.60 -6.38 10.92
N LYS A 162 14.51 -5.86 12.15
CA LYS A 162 15.42 -4.83 12.69
C LYS A 162 16.91 -5.17 12.59
N ASP A 163 17.26 -6.44 12.79
CA ASP A 163 18.65 -6.93 12.82
C ASP A 163 19.06 -7.70 11.55
N LYS A 164 18.25 -7.63 10.48
CA LYS A 164 18.46 -8.44 9.27
C LYS A 164 19.27 -7.72 8.18
N GLY A 165 19.83 -6.54 8.45
CA GLY A 165 20.65 -5.77 7.49
C GLY A 165 21.82 -6.57 6.89
N ALA A 166 22.66 -7.19 7.74
CA ALA A 166 23.80 -7.98 7.27
C ALA A 166 23.37 -9.23 6.46
N VAL A 167 22.19 -9.77 6.77
CA VAL A 167 21.61 -10.90 6.04
C VAL A 167 21.17 -10.44 4.64
N TRP A 168 20.53 -9.28 4.55
CA TRP A 168 20.15 -8.67 3.27
C TRP A 168 21.36 -8.35 2.40
N GLU A 169 22.42 -7.78 2.97
CA GLU A 169 23.67 -7.50 2.24
C GLU A 169 24.26 -8.77 1.61
N LYS A 170 24.20 -9.90 2.34
CA LYS A 170 24.60 -11.20 1.82
C LYS A 170 23.70 -11.65 0.65
N ILE A 171 22.37 -11.53 0.77
CA ILE A 171 21.43 -11.85 -0.32
C ILE A 171 21.73 -11.01 -1.56
N VAL A 172 21.92 -9.70 -1.39
CA VAL A 172 22.25 -8.78 -2.48
C VAL A 172 23.53 -9.20 -3.19
N LYS A 173 24.58 -9.52 -2.43
CA LYS A 173 25.86 -9.97 -2.98
C LYS A 173 25.74 -11.30 -3.72
N ASP A 174 25.14 -12.31 -3.08
CA ASP A 174 25.08 -13.68 -3.60
C ASP A 174 24.20 -13.78 -4.86
N ASN A 175 23.14 -12.96 -4.96
CA ASN A 175 22.21 -12.96 -6.09
C ASN A 175 22.45 -11.81 -7.10
N GLN A 176 23.52 -11.02 -6.91
CA GLN A 176 23.88 -9.88 -7.77
C GLN A 176 22.72 -8.88 -7.96
N LEU A 177 22.06 -8.55 -6.86
CA LEU A 177 20.95 -7.60 -6.82
C LEU A 177 21.45 -6.15 -6.88
N LEU A 178 20.52 -5.20 -7.06
CA LEU A 178 20.81 -3.79 -6.90
C LEU A 178 21.32 -3.53 -5.46
N PRO A 179 22.35 -2.67 -5.28
CA PRO A 179 23.02 -2.46 -4.00
C PRO A 179 22.21 -1.55 -3.07
N ASN A 180 21.00 -1.97 -2.73
CA ASN A 180 20.07 -1.25 -1.88
C ASN A 180 20.18 -1.74 -0.43
N LYS A 181 20.01 -0.83 0.52
CA LYS A 181 19.92 -1.19 1.94
C LYS A 181 18.55 -1.77 2.27
N LEU A 182 18.48 -2.59 3.33
CA LEU A 182 17.23 -3.25 3.72
C LEU A 182 16.14 -2.22 4.05
N GLU A 183 16.49 -1.12 4.69
CA GLU A 183 15.56 -0.03 5.05
C GLU A 183 15.04 0.78 3.84
N GLU A 184 15.69 0.69 2.68
CA GLU A 184 15.27 1.38 1.45
C GLU A 184 14.19 0.61 0.70
N VAL A 185 14.21 -0.72 0.81
CA VAL A 185 13.27 -1.62 0.11
C VAL A 185 12.24 -2.28 1.04
N GLY A 186 12.55 -2.34 2.33
CA GLY A 186 11.74 -2.95 3.39
C GLY A 186 11.05 -1.90 4.26
N VAL A 187 9.88 -1.44 3.85
CA VAL A 187 9.08 -0.45 4.62
C VAL A 187 8.18 -1.17 5.63
N TRP A 188 8.79 -1.77 6.65
CA TRP A 188 8.14 -2.72 7.57
C TRP A 188 6.98 -2.14 8.37
N TRP A 189 7.12 -0.90 8.87
CA TRP A 189 6.07 -0.24 9.64
C TRP A 189 4.77 -0.10 8.83
N PHE A 190 4.89 0.10 7.52
CA PHE A 190 3.75 0.24 6.63
C PHE A 190 3.10 -1.12 6.37
N ALA A 191 3.89 -2.17 6.18
CA ALA A 191 3.38 -3.53 6.09
C ALA A 191 2.65 -3.97 7.38
N ASP A 192 3.20 -3.65 8.56
CA ASP A 192 2.58 -3.89 9.87
C ASP A 192 1.25 -3.15 10.03
N PHE A 193 1.14 -1.94 9.47
CA PHE A 193 -0.09 -1.16 9.44
C PHE A 193 -1.13 -1.83 8.52
N VAL A 194 -0.76 -2.15 7.27
CA VAL A 194 -1.68 -2.76 6.29
C VAL A 194 -2.18 -4.13 6.75
N LEU A 195 -1.28 -4.99 7.26
CA LEU A 195 -1.64 -6.32 7.77
C LEU A 195 -2.32 -6.27 9.15
N GLY A 196 -2.40 -5.09 9.76
CA GLY A 196 -3.12 -4.85 11.01
C GLY A 196 -4.48 -4.16 10.82
N ALA A 197 -4.82 -3.71 9.62
CA ALA A 197 -6.03 -2.97 9.32
C ALA A 197 -7.09 -3.87 8.68
N GLU A 198 -8.25 -3.97 9.32
CA GLU A 198 -9.34 -4.84 8.87
C GLU A 198 -10.37 -4.09 8.02
N SER A 199 -10.87 -4.75 6.97
CA SER A 199 -12.09 -4.38 6.23
C SER A 199 -12.17 -2.94 5.70
N ILE A 200 -11.05 -2.31 5.35
CA ILE A 200 -11.03 -0.99 4.69
C ILE A 200 -11.37 -1.19 3.20
N ILE A 201 -12.66 -1.05 2.85
CA ILE A 201 -13.17 -1.27 1.49
C ILE A 201 -13.81 0.03 0.98
N SER A 202 -13.52 0.39 -0.27
CA SER A 202 -14.15 1.52 -0.98
C SER A 202 -14.99 1.02 -2.15
N CYS A 203 -15.89 1.86 -2.64
CA CYS A 203 -16.77 1.57 -3.76
C CYS A 203 -16.23 2.17 -5.06
N MET A 204 -16.31 1.42 -6.17
CA MET A 204 -15.92 1.85 -7.52
C MET A 204 -17.11 2.30 -8.38
N ASN A 205 -18.32 2.39 -7.83
CA ASN A 205 -19.52 2.70 -8.63
C ASN A 205 -19.40 4.05 -9.31
N LYS A 206 -19.02 5.11 -8.59
CA LYS A 206 -18.87 6.46 -9.15
C LYS A 206 -17.91 6.48 -10.34
N SER A 207 -16.74 5.85 -10.21
CA SER A 207 -15.77 5.72 -11.30
C SER A 207 -16.40 5.05 -12.54
N LYS A 208 -17.13 3.95 -12.35
CA LYS A 208 -17.80 3.21 -13.44
C LYS A 208 -18.94 4.01 -14.08
N GLU A 209 -19.75 4.66 -13.26
CA GLU A 209 -20.88 5.52 -13.68
C GLU A 209 -20.40 6.71 -14.51
N HIS A 210 -19.20 7.22 -14.22
CA HIS A 210 -18.55 8.27 -15.01
C HIS A 210 -17.78 7.76 -16.24
N GLY A 211 -17.72 6.44 -16.45
CA GLY A 211 -17.15 5.82 -17.65
C GLY A 211 -15.78 5.15 -17.47
N PHE A 212 -15.19 5.17 -16.27
CA PHE A 212 -13.96 4.43 -16.00
C PHE A 212 -14.24 2.97 -15.66
N LEU A 213 -14.03 2.10 -16.65
CA LEU A 213 -14.27 0.64 -16.53
C LEU A 213 -12.99 -0.18 -16.36
N GLY A 214 -11.85 0.48 -16.08
CA GLY A 214 -10.60 -0.20 -15.79
C GLY A 214 -10.70 -1.08 -14.55
N PHE A 215 -10.13 -2.29 -14.63
CA PHE A 215 -10.04 -3.22 -13.51
C PHE A 215 -8.76 -4.04 -13.61
N ARG A 216 -8.42 -4.73 -12.52
CA ARG A 216 -7.33 -5.70 -12.47
C ARG A 216 -7.76 -6.91 -11.66
N ASN A 217 -7.25 -8.08 -12.01
CA ASN A 217 -7.31 -9.23 -11.12
C ASN A 217 -6.18 -9.10 -10.09
N SER A 218 -6.51 -8.97 -8.81
CA SER A 218 -5.54 -8.70 -7.74
C SER A 218 -4.49 -9.80 -7.58
N LYS A 219 -4.84 -11.07 -7.83
CA LYS A 219 -3.86 -12.17 -7.84
C LYS A 219 -2.83 -12.00 -8.95
N ASN A 220 -3.29 -11.74 -10.18
CA ASN A 220 -2.39 -11.57 -11.32
C ASN A 220 -1.56 -10.30 -11.21
N SER A 221 -2.16 -9.22 -10.70
CA SER A 221 -1.48 -7.97 -10.37
C SER A 221 -0.33 -8.23 -9.39
N LEU A 222 -0.58 -8.91 -8.26
CA LEU A 222 0.47 -9.27 -7.30
C LEU A 222 1.63 -10.02 -7.96
N LEU A 223 1.32 -11.05 -8.76
CA LEU A 223 2.34 -11.82 -9.48
C LEU A 223 3.17 -10.93 -10.41
N SER A 224 2.51 -10.09 -11.21
CA SER A 224 3.18 -9.15 -12.11
C SER A 224 4.11 -8.18 -11.36
N TRP A 225 3.69 -7.67 -10.20
CA TRP A 225 4.52 -6.78 -9.39
C TRP A 225 5.71 -7.52 -8.75
N VAL A 226 5.53 -8.77 -8.30
CA VAL A 226 6.62 -9.61 -7.82
C VAL A 226 7.63 -9.90 -8.93
N ASP A 227 7.15 -10.28 -10.12
CA ASP A 227 7.99 -10.53 -11.29
C ASP A 227 8.77 -9.28 -11.71
N LYS A 228 8.16 -8.10 -11.62
CA LYS A 228 8.84 -6.82 -11.89
C LYS A 228 9.96 -6.56 -10.89
N LEU A 229 9.76 -6.83 -9.59
CA LEU A 229 10.82 -6.72 -8.58
C LEU A 229 12.00 -7.66 -8.87
N LYS A 230 11.73 -8.90 -9.29
CA LYS A 230 12.75 -9.88 -9.71
C LYS A 230 13.48 -9.43 -10.98
N ALA A 231 12.74 -9.00 -11.99
CA ALA A 231 13.29 -8.53 -13.26
C ALA A 231 14.21 -7.31 -13.09
N HIS A 232 13.88 -6.42 -12.15
CA HIS A 232 14.72 -5.28 -11.78
C HIS A 232 15.80 -5.61 -10.74
N LYS A 233 15.97 -6.89 -10.39
CA LYS A 233 16.98 -7.37 -9.43
C LYS A 233 16.90 -6.66 -8.07
N ILE A 234 15.69 -6.35 -7.60
CA ILE A 234 15.46 -5.82 -6.26
C ILE A 234 15.41 -6.98 -5.25
N VAL A 235 14.82 -8.09 -5.65
CA VAL A 235 14.78 -9.38 -4.93
C VAL A 235 15.24 -10.50 -5.87
N PRO A 236 15.68 -11.65 -5.35
CA PRO A 236 16.02 -12.82 -6.17
C PRO A 236 14.84 -13.38 -6.97
#